data_AF-A0A812MHA6-F1
#
_entry.id   AF-A0A812MHA6-F1
#
_cell.length_a   1.000
_cell.length_b   1.000
_cell.length_c   1.000
_cell.angle_alpha   90.00
_cell.angle_beta   90.00
_cell.angle_gamma   90.00
#
_symmetry.space_group_name_H-M   'P 1'
#
loop_
_entity.id
_entity.type
_entity.pdbx_description
1 polymer ?
#
loop_
_entity_poly.entity_id
_entity_poly.type
_entity_poly.pdbx_seq_one_letter_code
_entity_poly.pdbx_strand_id
1 'polypeptide(L)'
;VVWTARNVREDSLCLRVPVKVSTLGWATTMCPARSLITCGTSDGKIRVYDANAQRRPLFELQVGYKVGAGAGGWTGVSDDTK
;
A
#
# COMPACT_ATOMS: atom_id res chain seq x y z
N VAL A 1 -11.41 -6.85 17.69
CA VAL A 1 -11.46 -5.51 17.06
C VAL A 1 -10.70 -5.57 15.74
N VAL A 2 -11.27 -5.05 14.65
CA VAL A 2 -10.61 -5.03 13.33
C VAL A 2 -10.09 -3.62 13.07
N TRP A 3 -8.81 -3.48 12.73
CA TRP A 3 -8.24 -2.22 12.29
C TRP A 3 -8.53 -2.01 10.80
N THR A 4 -8.81 -0.77 10.38
CA THR A 4 -9.10 -0.47 8.98
C THR A 4 -8.43 0.84 8.58
N ALA A 5 -7.64 0.83 7.52
CA ALA A 5 -7.01 2.04 6.99
C ALA A 5 -8.05 3.08 6.53
N ARG A 6 -7.67 4.35 6.55
CA ARG A 6 -8.41 5.47 5.98
C ARG A 6 -7.72 5.89 4.68
N ASN A 7 -8.51 6.23 3.67
CA ASN A 7 -7.97 6.73 2.41
C ASN A 7 -7.15 8.02 2.61
N VAL A 8 -6.21 8.25 1.70
CA VAL A 8 -5.43 9.49 1.61
C VAL A 8 -6.32 10.68 1.26
N ARG A 9 -5.75 11.89 1.27
CA ARG A 9 -6.46 13.11 0.82
C ARG A 9 -6.78 13.00 -0.68
N GLU A 10 -7.77 13.76 -1.12
CA GLU A 10 -7.96 14.01 -2.54
C GLU A 10 -6.68 14.54 -3.21
N ASP A 11 -6.59 14.32 -4.51
CA ASP A 11 -5.53 14.88 -5.34
C ASP A 11 -5.78 16.37 -5.64
N SER A 12 -4.89 16.96 -6.45
CA SER A 12 -4.98 18.38 -6.84
C SER A 12 -6.21 18.73 -7.67
N LEU A 13 -6.92 17.73 -8.20
CA LEU A 13 -8.19 17.90 -8.92
C LEU A 13 -9.39 17.72 -7.99
N CYS A 14 -9.16 17.63 -6.68
CA CYS A 14 -10.16 17.32 -5.67
C CYS A 14 -10.84 15.95 -5.90
N LEU A 15 -10.16 15.03 -6.58
CA LEU A 15 -10.70 13.69 -6.83
C LEU A 15 -10.25 12.72 -5.74
N ARG A 16 -11.14 11.79 -5.41
CA ARG A 16 -10.82 10.69 -4.50
C ARG A 16 -9.76 9.80 -5.15
N VAL A 17 -8.62 9.66 -4.48
CA VAL A 17 -7.56 8.73 -4.90
C VAL A 17 -8.05 7.28 -4.75
N PRO A 18 -8.11 6.48 -5.85
CA PRO A 18 -8.41 5.06 -5.77
C PRO A 18 -7.27 4.31 -5.07
N VAL A 19 -7.62 3.30 -4.26
CA VAL A 19 -6.63 2.47 -3.57
C VAL A 19 -6.91 1.01 -3.89
N LYS A 20 -5.94 0.40 -4.57
CA LYS A 20 -5.98 -1.01 -4.98
C LYS A 20 -4.78 -1.71 -4.35
N VAL A 21 -4.99 -2.25 -3.16
CA VAL A 21 -3.94 -2.97 -2.42
C VAL A 21 -3.60 -4.24 -3.18
N SER A 22 -2.33 -4.43 -3.49
CA SER A 22 -1.82 -5.63 -4.17
C SER A 22 -1.05 -6.55 -3.23
N THR A 23 -0.40 -5.99 -2.21
CA THR A 23 0.35 -6.77 -1.21
C THR A 23 0.38 -6.05 0.14
N LEU A 24 0.50 -6.83 1.20
CA LEU A 24 0.55 -6.38 2.60
C LEU A 24 1.56 -7.21 3.38
N GLY A 25 2.25 -6.58 4.31
CA GLY A 25 3.16 -7.25 5.22
C GLY A 25 3.31 -6.49 6.53
N TRP A 26 3.52 -7.23 7.62
CA TRP A 26 3.97 -6.64 8.88
C TRP A 26 5.47 -6.34 8.78
N ALA A 27 5.85 -5.15 9.23
CA ALA A 27 7.23 -4.68 9.30
C ALA A 27 7.69 -4.43 10.74
N THR A 28 6.96 -4.96 11.73
CA THR A 28 7.30 -4.86 13.16
C THR A 28 8.70 -5.38 13.47
N THR A 29 9.21 -6.36 12.73
CA THR A 29 10.58 -6.86 12.92
C THR A 29 11.65 -5.82 12.61
N MET A 30 11.37 -4.87 11.70
CA MET A 30 12.28 -3.75 11.38
C MET A 30 12.25 -2.67 12.46
N CYS A 31 11.13 -2.53 13.19
CA CYS A 31 10.98 -1.59 14.29
C CYS A 31 10.06 -2.18 15.38
N PRO A 32 10.61 -2.96 16.32
CA PRO A 32 9.81 -3.73 17.29
C PRO A 32 8.92 -2.88 18.21
N ALA A 33 9.27 -1.61 18.40
CA ALA A 33 8.49 -0.66 19.20
C ALA A 33 7.22 -0.16 18.49
N ARG A 34 7.00 -0.51 17.21
CA ARG A 34 5.88 -0.01 16.41
C ARG A 34 5.14 -1.14 15.71
N SER A 35 3.82 -0.98 15.58
CA SER A 35 2.97 -1.92 14.83
C SER A 35 2.91 -1.49 13.36
N LEU A 36 4.02 -1.65 12.65
CA LEU A 36 4.17 -1.18 11.27
C LEU A 36 3.60 -2.17 10.25
N ILE A 37 2.85 -1.63 9.30
CA ILE A 37 2.32 -2.36 8.15
C ILE A 37 2.84 -1.69 6.88
N THR A 38 3.49 -2.47 6.01
CA THR A 38 3.85 -2.05 4.65
C THR A 38 2.80 -2.54 3.66
N CYS A 39 2.46 -1.71 2.69
CA CYS A 39 1.46 -1.98 1.68
C CYS A 39 2.00 -1.61 0.29
N GLY A 40 1.87 -2.52 -0.65
CA GLY A 40 2.02 -2.23 -2.08
C GLY A 40 0.65 -2.04 -2.72
N THR A 41 0.60 -1.17 -3.73
CA THR A 41 -0.61 -0.86 -4.50
C THR A 41 -0.40 -1.13 -5.98
N SER A 42 -1.47 -1.41 -6.71
CA SER A 42 -1.39 -1.76 -8.14
C SER A 42 -0.93 -0.61 -9.04
N ASP A 43 -1.07 0.63 -8.58
CA ASP A 43 -0.57 1.84 -9.24
C ASP A 43 0.89 2.17 -8.89
N GLY A 44 1.60 1.24 -8.24
CA GLY A 44 3.03 1.33 -8.00
C GLY A 44 3.43 2.23 -6.84
N LYS A 45 2.53 2.42 -5.86
CA LYS A 45 2.87 3.09 -4.59
C LYS A 45 3.16 2.09 -3.50
N ILE A 46 4.14 2.42 -2.66
CA ILE A 46 4.39 1.78 -1.37
C ILE A 46 3.87 2.72 -0.28
N ARG A 47 3.13 2.16 0.68
CA ARG A 47 2.60 2.88 1.85
C ARG A 47 3.06 2.20 3.14
N VAL A 48 3.33 3.02 4.15
CA VAL A 48 3.63 2.56 5.50
C VAL A 48 2.57 3.09 6.45
N TYR A 49 2.00 2.20 7.26
CA TYR A 49 1.05 2.52 8.32
C TYR A 49 1.65 2.12 9.67
N ASP A 50 1.26 2.83 10.72
CA ASP A 50 1.45 2.40 12.10
C ASP A 50 0.05 2.26 12.71
N ALA A 51 -0.32 1.01 13.01
CA ALA A 51 -1.67 0.66 13.43
C ALA A 51 -2.10 1.38 14.73
N ASN A 52 -1.13 1.78 15.56
CA ASN A 52 -1.37 2.44 16.84
C ASN A 52 -1.32 3.97 16.76
N ALA A 53 -0.73 4.54 15.70
CA ALA A 53 -0.59 5.98 15.56
C ALA A 53 -1.76 6.64 14.83
N GLN A 54 -2.05 6.20 13.60
CA GLN A 54 -3.12 6.78 12.79
C GLN A 54 -3.61 5.82 11.70
N ARG A 55 -4.80 6.12 11.16
CA ARG A 55 -5.43 5.29 10.11
C ARG A 55 -4.99 5.65 8.68
N ARG A 56 -4.36 6.81 8.48
CA ARG A 56 -3.77 7.21 7.18
C ARG A 56 -2.31 6.77 7.12
N PRO A 57 -1.73 6.56 5.93
CA PRO A 57 -0.33 6.19 5.82
C PRO A 57 0.54 7.28 6.46
N LEU A 58 1.55 6.86 7.23
CA LEU A 58 2.61 7.74 7.71
C LEU A 58 3.48 8.22 6.56
N PHE A 59 3.65 7.36 5.56
CA PHE A 59 4.52 7.59 4.42
C PHE A 59 3.93 6.92 3.17
N GLU A 60 4.08 7.59 2.03
CA GLU A 60 3.75 7.08 0.71
C GLU A 60 4.89 7.41 -0.24
N LEU A 61 5.32 6.41 -1.03
CA LEU A 61 6.34 6.56 -2.06
C LEU A 61 5.83 6.00 -3.37
N GLN A 62 5.88 6.82 -4.42
CA GLN A 62 5.67 6.37 -5.79
C GLN A 62 6.98 5.73 -6.29
N VAL A 63 6.96 4.42 -6.55
CA VAL A 63 8.15 3.69 -7.04
C VAL A 63 8.07 3.34 -8.53
N GLY A 64 6.90 3.44 -9.14
CA GLY A 64 6.71 3.29 -10.59
C GLY A 64 5.27 3.59 -10.98
N TYR A 65 4.99 3.80 -12.26
CA TYR A 65 3.64 4.07 -12.73
C TYR A 65 3.13 2.88 -13.56
N LYS A 66 1.94 2.38 -13.24
CA LYS A 66 1.22 1.46 -14.14
C LYS A 66 0.27 2.28 -15.00
N VAL A 67 0.64 2.51 -16.26
CA VAL A 67 -0.16 3.25 -17.25
C VAL A 67 -0.75 2.26 -18.26
N GLY A 68 -2.07 2.05 -18.26
CA GLY A 68 -2.75 1.20 -19.25
C GLY A 68 -4.08 0.58 -18.79
N ALA A 69 -4.91 0.19 -19.75
CA ALA A 69 -6.21 -0.48 -19.55
C ALA A 69 -6.02 -1.92 -19.03
N GLY A 70 -5.64 -2.04 -17.76
CA GLY A 70 -5.35 -3.32 -17.11
C GLY A 70 -5.28 -3.17 -15.60
N ALA A 71 -6.15 -2.34 -15.03
CA ALA A 71 -6.15 -1.97 -13.62
C ALA A 71 -6.67 -3.10 -12.67
N GLY A 72 -6.40 -4.36 -13.05
CA GLY A 72 -6.75 -5.61 -12.36
C GLY A 72 -5.87 -6.81 -12.74
N GLY A 73 -4.59 -6.60 -13.11
CA GLY A 73 -3.69 -7.69 -13.51
C GLY A 73 -2.68 -8.09 -12.42
N TRP A 74 -2.90 -9.27 -11.84
CA TRP A 74 -2.04 -10.20 -11.08
C TRP A 74 -0.69 -9.72 -10.52
N THR A 75 -0.52 -9.86 -9.19
CA THR A 75 0.80 -9.94 -8.54
C THR A 75 1.08 -11.40 -8.18
N GLY A 76 1.80 -12.09 -9.06
CA GLY A 76 2.31 -13.43 -8.79
C GLY A 76 3.13 -13.91 -9.98
N VAL A 77 4.44 -13.97 -9.80
CA VAL A 77 5.26 -15.01 -10.42
C VAL A 77 5.94 -15.68 -9.24
N SER A 78 5.57 -16.93 -8.96
CA SER A 78 6.45 -17.83 -8.22
C SER A 78 7.62 -18.15 -9.15
N ASP A 79 8.84 -18.04 -8.64
CA ASP A 79 10.02 -18.51 -9.34
C ASP A 79 10.02 -20.05 -9.33
N ASP A 80 9.27 -20.66 -10.24
CA ASP A 80 9.49 -22.07 -10.61
C ASP A 80 10.67 -22.11 -11.60
N THR A 81 11.88 -22.20 -11.05
CA THR A 81 13.03 -22.74 -11.77
C THR A 81 12.85 -24.26 -11.95
N LYS A 82 13.08 -24.70 -13.19
CA LYS A 82 12.93 -26.06 -13.74
C LYS A 82 13.36 -27.21 -12.83
#